data_AF-C0KEC9-F1
#
_entry.id   AF-C0KEC9-F1
#
_cell.length_a   1.000
_cell.length_b   1.000
_cell.length_c   1.000
_cell.angle_alpha   90.00
_cell.angle_beta   90.00
_cell.angle_gamma   90.00
#
_symmetry.space_group_name_H-M   'P 1'
#
loop_
_entity.id
_entity.type
_entity.pdbx_description
1 polymer ?
#
loop_
_entity_poly.entity_id
_entity_poly.type
_entity_poly.pdbx_seq_one_letter_code
_entity_poly.pdbx_strand_id
1 'polypeptide(L)'
;NYLEDCLRIFTNQVLGLSLSAPRGLGFQFYTESMKLTSPDGEDFCGFVGIGGNNDTVHFQINGTGCKHVFARRPAWSLHDWLTNVLGVQTLARVDLAYDDYDGIFDCEYAYKAWRDDCFRTAERGRGPVLHEDMTIASIGKDGKPIYTKEQYSIGSRTSRIYWRIYNKALEQKLANTGLVWYRSEVELKKWNVDVLLNP
;
A
#
# COMPACT_ATOMS: atom_id res chain seq x y z
N ASN A 1 -22.80 0.24 -21.32
CA ASN A 1 -22.68 -1.23 -21.08
C ASN A 1 -22.88 -1.37 -19.59
N TYR A 2 -23.90 -2.12 -19.15
CA TYR A 2 -24.33 -2.15 -17.75
C TYR A 2 -23.19 -2.32 -16.74
N LEU A 3 -22.24 -3.23 -16.99
CA LEU A 3 -21.09 -3.43 -16.11
C LEU A 3 -20.21 -2.18 -16.01
N GLU A 4 -19.88 -1.56 -17.15
CA GLU A 4 -19.08 -0.34 -17.19
C GLU A 4 -19.78 0.82 -16.47
N ASP A 5 -21.11 0.92 -16.64
CA ASP A 5 -21.92 1.94 -15.97
C ASP A 5 -21.91 1.73 -14.45
N CYS A 6 -22.05 0.48 -13.97
CA CYS A 6 -21.90 0.14 -12.55
C CYS A 6 -20.50 0.45 -12.01
N LEU A 7 -19.44 0.15 -12.77
CA LEU A 7 -18.06 0.45 -12.36
C LEU A 7 -17.82 1.95 -12.24
N ARG A 8 -18.36 2.75 -13.18
CA ARG A 8 -18.30 4.21 -13.13
C ARG A 8 -19.04 4.75 -11.91
N ILE A 9 -20.24 4.25 -11.63
CA ILE A 9 -21.02 4.66 -10.46
C ILE A 9 -20.27 4.32 -9.17
N PHE A 10 -19.80 3.08 -9.01
CA PHE A 10 -19.04 2.69 -7.83
C PHE A 10 -17.76 3.52 -7.66
N THR A 11 -17.00 3.73 -8.74
CA THR A 11 -15.76 4.50 -8.67
C THR A 11 -16.02 5.96 -8.30
N ASN A 12 -17.00 6.60 -8.92
CA ASN A 12 -17.25 8.03 -8.73
C ASN A 12 -18.00 8.33 -7.42
N GLN A 13 -19.06 7.57 -7.14
CA GLN A 13 -19.98 7.84 -6.01
C GLN A 13 -19.52 7.15 -4.73
N VAL A 14 -19.03 5.92 -4.84
CA VAL A 14 -18.39 5.25 -3.71
C VAL A 14 -16.97 5.80 -3.65
N LEU A 15 -15.98 5.27 -4.36
CA LEU A 15 -14.57 5.60 -4.09
C LEU A 15 -14.21 7.09 -4.16
N GLY A 16 -14.98 7.93 -4.88
CA GLY A 16 -14.67 9.35 -5.03
C GLY A 16 -13.45 9.55 -5.92
N LEU A 17 -13.23 8.63 -6.86
CA LEU A 17 -12.19 8.67 -7.87
C LEU A 17 -12.83 8.80 -9.26
N SER A 18 -12.02 8.95 -10.29
CA SER A 18 -12.47 8.97 -11.69
C SER A 18 -11.97 7.74 -12.45
N LEU A 19 -12.81 7.19 -13.33
CA LEU A 19 -12.50 6.00 -14.15
C LEU A 19 -12.35 6.37 -15.64
N SER A 20 -11.21 6.06 -16.23
CA SER A 20 -10.96 6.31 -17.65
C SER A 20 -11.82 5.41 -18.56
N ALA A 21 -11.79 5.67 -19.87
CA ALA A 21 -12.20 4.67 -20.85
C ALA A 21 -11.29 3.42 -20.80
N PRO A 22 -11.77 2.25 -21.26
CA PRO A 22 -10.93 1.07 -21.48
C PRO A 22 -9.71 1.39 -22.34
N ARG A 23 -8.59 0.75 -22.03
CA ARG A 23 -7.29 1.09 -22.64
C ARG A 23 -6.93 0.22 -23.84
N GLY A 24 -7.65 -0.86 -24.10
CA GLY A 24 -7.23 -1.91 -25.02
C GLY A 24 -6.04 -2.72 -24.48
N LEU A 25 -5.80 -2.70 -23.16
CA LEU A 25 -4.61 -3.29 -22.53
C LEU A 25 -4.98 -4.06 -21.28
N GLY A 26 -4.58 -5.32 -21.22
CA GLY A 26 -4.72 -6.15 -20.02
C GLY A 26 -3.86 -5.71 -18.83
N PHE A 27 -4.16 -6.24 -17.66
CA PHE A 27 -3.48 -5.96 -16.40
C PHE A 27 -3.62 -7.15 -15.46
N GLN A 28 -2.52 -7.68 -14.90
CA GLN A 28 -2.58 -8.80 -13.93
C GLN A 28 -3.48 -9.99 -14.35
N PHE A 29 -3.31 -10.47 -15.59
CA PHE A 29 -4.13 -11.54 -16.19
C PHE A 29 -5.60 -11.19 -16.46
N TYR A 30 -6.01 -9.93 -16.23
CA TYR A 30 -7.24 -9.38 -16.76
C TYR A 30 -7.04 -8.99 -18.23
N THR A 31 -8.09 -9.16 -19.04
CA THR A 31 -8.03 -8.96 -20.50
C THR A 31 -8.08 -7.49 -20.91
N GLU A 32 -8.67 -6.64 -20.08
CA GLU A 32 -8.78 -5.20 -20.30
C GLU A 32 -8.58 -4.43 -18.99
N SER A 33 -8.15 -3.16 -19.08
CA SER A 33 -7.97 -2.29 -17.93
C SER A 33 -8.35 -0.84 -18.17
N MET A 34 -8.69 -0.15 -17.08
CA MET A 34 -8.98 1.28 -17.01
C MET A 34 -8.09 1.92 -15.95
N LYS A 35 -7.74 3.19 -16.12
CA LYS A 35 -7.01 3.98 -15.10
C LYS A 35 -8.00 4.52 -14.08
N LEU A 36 -7.58 4.49 -12.81
CA LEU A 36 -8.16 5.30 -11.75
C LEU A 36 -7.35 6.59 -11.63
N THR A 37 -8.03 7.72 -11.53
CA THR A 37 -7.42 9.02 -11.25
C THR A 37 -8.14 9.72 -10.11
N SER A 38 -7.54 10.80 -9.60
CA SER A 38 -8.24 11.74 -8.73
C SER A 38 -9.50 12.29 -9.40
N PRO A 39 -10.44 12.87 -8.62
CA PRO A 39 -11.66 13.49 -9.13
C PRO A 39 -11.46 14.46 -10.29
N ASP A 40 -10.41 15.29 -10.22
CA ASP A 40 -10.00 16.26 -11.23
C ASP A 40 -9.18 15.64 -12.39
N GLY A 41 -8.74 14.39 -12.25
CA GLY A 41 -7.96 13.67 -13.25
C GLY A 41 -6.45 13.91 -13.19
N GLU A 42 -5.95 14.71 -12.24
CA GLU A 42 -4.54 15.09 -12.16
C GLU A 42 -3.63 13.96 -11.65
N ASP A 43 -4.07 13.23 -10.61
CA ASP A 43 -3.28 12.20 -9.94
C ASP A 43 -3.63 10.80 -10.43
N PHE A 44 -2.61 10.01 -10.76
CA PHE A 44 -2.78 8.59 -11.02
C PHE A 44 -3.04 7.79 -9.72
N CYS A 45 -4.20 7.16 -9.62
CA CYS A 45 -4.69 6.49 -8.42
C CYS A 45 -4.71 4.95 -8.51
N GLY A 46 -4.41 4.37 -9.68
CA GLY A 46 -4.32 2.92 -9.87
C GLY A 46 -5.04 2.40 -11.11
N PHE A 47 -5.48 1.14 -11.07
CA PHE A 47 -6.13 0.47 -12.19
C PHE A 47 -7.37 -0.32 -11.77
N VAL A 48 -8.29 -0.46 -12.71
CA VAL A 48 -9.36 -1.46 -12.68
C VAL A 48 -9.14 -2.46 -13.81
N GLY A 49 -9.03 -3.74 -13.50
CA GLY A 49 -8.97 -4.83 -14.50
C GLY A 49 -10.34 -5.50 -14.64
N ILE A 50 -10.73 -5.84 -15.88
CA ILE A 50 -11.99 -6.53 -16.20
C ILE A 50 -11.75 -7.72 -17.15
N GLY A 51 -12.55 -8.78 -16.99
CA GLY A 51 -12.45 -10.01 -17.77
C GLY A 51 -11.18 -10.82 -17.44
N GLY A 52 -11.03 -12.03 -17.98
CA GLY A 52 -10.00 -12.96 -17.47
C GLY A 52 -10.25 -13.30 -16.00
N ASN A 53 -9.35 -14.05 -15.35
CA ASN A 53 -9.48 -14.44 -13.93
C ASN A 53 -10.92 -14.85 -13.52
N ASN A 54 -11.54 -15.75 -14.29
CA ASN A 54 -12.93 -16.19 -14.15
C ASN A 54 -14.00 -15.08 -14.28
N ASP A 55 -13.79 -14.17 -15.24
CA ASP A 55 -14.66 -13.04 -15.56
C ASP A 55 -14.94 -12.12 -14.36
N THR A 56 -13.90 -11.87 -13.56
CA THR A 56 -13.97 -11.01 -12.37
C THR A 56 -13.59 -9.56 -12.68
N VAL A 57 -13.77 -8.69 -11.69
CA VAL A 57 -13.25 -7.32 -11.68
C VAL A 57 -12.23 -7.17 -10.56
N HIS A 58 -11.12 -6.47 -10.83
CA HIS A 58 -10.10 -6.18 -9.84
C HIS A 58 -9.83 -4.69 -9.72
N PHE A 59 -9.96 -4.15 -8.50
CA PHE A 59 -9.54 -2.80 -8.16
C PHE A 59 -8.16 -2.84 -7.50
N GLN A 60 -7.19 -2.15 -8.09
CA GLN A 60 -5.92 -1.82 -7.45
C GLN A 60 -5.86 -0.30 -7.25
N ILE A 61 -5.96 0.12 -5.99
CA ILE A 61 -5.83 1.53 -5.59
C ILE A 61 -4.46 1.71 -4.94
N ASN A 62 -3.66 2.65 -5.43
CA ASN A 62 -2.32 2.93 -4.89
C ASN A 62 -2.40 3.88 -3.68
N GLY A 63 -1.25 4.16 -3.04
CA GLY A 63 -1.20 5.05 -1.87
C GLY A 63 -1.78 6.45 -2.12
N THR A 64 -1.59 7.02 -3.33
CA THR A 64 -2.19 8.30 -3.72
C THR A 64 -3.71 8.20 -3.82
N GLY A 65 -4.23 7.14 -4.44
CA GLY A 65 -5.66 6.87 -4.52
C GLY A 65 -6.30 6.67 -3.14
N CYS A 66 -5.63 5.94 -2.24
CA CYS A 66 -6.11 5.76 -0.87
C CYS A 66 -6.26 7.11 -0.13
N LYS A 67 -5.31 8.05 -0.32
CA LYS A 67 -5.43 9.41 0.25
C LYS A 67 -6.70 10.11 -0.23
N HIS A 68 -6.98 10.06 -1.54
CA HIS A 68 -8.19 10.67 -2.12
C HIS A 68 -9.48 10.00 -1.62
N VAL A 69 -9.50 8.66 -1.56
CA VAL A 69 -10.66 7.89 -1.04
C VAL A 69 -10.93 8.26 0.42
N PHE A 70 -9.92 8.20 1.28
CA PHE A 70 -10.10 8.41 2.72
C PHE A 70 -10.22 9.88 3.12
N ALA A 71 -9.80 10.83 2.28
CA ALA A 71 -10.11 12.25 2.47
C ALA A 71 -11.61 12.55 2.32
N ARG A 72 -12.34 11.73 1.56
CA ARG A 72 -13.77 11.93 1.28
C ARG A 72 -14.69 11.01 2.07
N ARG A 73 -14.17 9.87 2.55
CA ARG A 73 -14.97 8.86 3.23
C ARG A 73 -14.20 8.20 4.39
N PRO A 74 -14.84 8.03 5.55
CA PRO A 74 -14.25 7.25 6.64
C PRO A 74 -14.19 5.76 6.29
N ALA A 75 -13.15 5.06 6.76
CA ALA A 75 -12.89 3.67 6.40
C ALA A 75 -14.05 2.70 6.69
N TRP A 76 -14.78 2.88 7.79
CA TRP A 76 -15.97 2.08 8.12
C TRP A 76 -17.08 2.17 7.08
N SER A 77 -17.23 3.30 6.38
CA SER A 77 -18.24 3.42 5.34
C SER A 77 -17.82 2.68 4.07
N LEU A 78 -16.51 2.62 3.77
CA LEU A 78 -16.01 1.79 2.68
C LEU A 78 -16.17 0.30 3.01
N HIS A 79 -15.96 -0.09 4.26
CA HIS A 79 -16.24 -1.44 4.75
C HIS A 79 -17.69 -1.85 4.47
N ASP A 80 -18.67 -0.99 4.80
CA ASP A 80 -20.10 -1.26 4.57
C ASP A 80 -20.42 -1.50 3.09
N TRP A 81 -19.91 -0.66 2.18
CA TRP A 81 -20.07 -0.86 0.74
C TRP A 81 -19.46 -2.17 0.25
N LEU A 82 -18.25 -2.51 0.70
CA LEU A 82 -17.59 -3.73 0.30
C LEU A 82 -18.32 -4.97 0.83
N THR A 83 -18.72 -4.96 2.10
CA THR A 83 -19.28 -6.12 2.78
C THR A 83 -20.77 -6.31 2.48
N ASN A 84 -21.58 -5.27 2.69
CA ASN A 84 -23.04 -5.37 2.68
C ASN A 84 -23.64 -5.14 1.29
N VAL A 85 -22.97 -4.37 0.42
CA VAL A 85 -23.45 -4.12 -0.95
C VAL A 85 -22.79 -5.07 -1.95
N LEU A 86 -21.47 -5.23 -1.89
CA LEU A 86 -20.72 -6.05 -2.85
C LEU A 86 -20.43 -7.48 -2.37
N GLY A 87 -20.71 -7.82 -1.11
CA GLY A 87 -20.49 -9.17 -0.56
C GLY A 87 -19.01 -9.55 -0.40
N VAL A 88 -18.09 -8.59 -0.43
CA VAL A 88 -16.64 -8.80 -0.30
C VAL A 88 -16.29 -9.12 1.16
N GLN A 89 -15.76 -10.31 1.40
CA GLN A 89 -15.33 -10.76 2.74
C GLN A 89 -13.83 -10.66 2.95
N THR A 90 -13.05 -10.52 1.88
CA THR A 90 -11.58 -10.59 1.93
C THR A 90 -10.98 -9.69 0.87
N LEU A 91 -10.00 -8.88 1.27
CA LEU A 91 -9.18 -8.09 0.37
C LEU A 91 -8.02 -8.95 -0.14
N ALA A 92 -7.80 -8.93 -1.45
CA ALA A 92 -6.66 -9.63 -2.05
C ALA A 92 -5.32 -9.12 -1.46
N ARG A 93 -5.26 -7.81 -1.18
CA ARG A 93 -4.15 -7.11 -0.52
C ARG A 93 -4.65 -5.83 0.13
N VAL A 94 -4.08 -5.49 1.29
CA VAL A 94 -4.17 -4.19 1.94
C VAL A 94 -2.81 -3.84 2.51
N ASP A 95 -2.41 -2.57 2.40
CA ASP A 95 -1.17 -2.07 2.99
C ASP A 95 -1.53 -1.09 4.10
N LEU A 96 -1.13 -1.38 5.34
CA LEU A 96 -1.23 -0.45 6.46
C LEU A 96 0.08 0.31 6.61
N ALA A 97 0.01 1.58 6.99
CA ALA A 97 1.18 2.44 7.10
C ALA A 97 1.12 3.29 8.37
N TYR A 98 2.25 3.40 9.06
CA TYR A 98 2.47 4.32 10.16
C TYR A 98 3.64 5.25 9.82
N ASP A 99 3.39 6.55 9.92
CA ASP A 99 4.36 7.61 9.67
C ASP A 99 4.94 8.10 11.00
N ASP A 100 6.26 7.94 11.18
CA ASP A 100 7.01 8.39 12.33
C ASP A 100 7.82 9.65 11.98
N TYR A 101 7.41 10.77 12.57
CA TYR A 101 8.08 12.06 12.40
C TYR A 101 9.05 12.39 13.55
N ASP A 102 9.10 11.55 14.59
CA ASP A 102 9.95 11.73 15.77
C ASP A 102 11.26 10.92 15.67
N GLY A 103 11.31 9.93 14.78
CA GLY A 103 12.49 9.07 14.55
C GLY A 103 12.69 8.01 15.62
N ILE A 104 11.60 7.59 16.28
CA ILE A 104 11.59 6.56 17.31
C ILE A 104 11.58 5.15 16.70
N PHE A 105 10.93 5.00 15.54
CA PHE A 105 10.68 3.75 14.81
C PHE A 105 11.41 3.74 13.46
N ASP A 106 12.70 4.08 13.49
CA ASP A 106 13.59 4.08 12.34
C ASP A 106 14.03 2.66 11.92
N CYS A 107 14.92 2.58 10.92
CA CYS A 107 15.47 1.30 10.45
C CYS A 107 16.24 0.57 11.56
N GLU A 108 17.01 1.27 12.38
CA GLU A 108 17.76 0.67 13.49
C GLU A 108 16.82 0.06 14.54
N TYR A 109 15.72 0.74 14.85
CA TYR A 109 14.66 0.18 15.70
C TYR A 109 14.07 -1.09 15.08
N ALA A 110 13.76 -1.08 13.79
CA ALA A 110 13.22 -2.25 13.09
C ALA A 110 14.19 -3.44 13.13
N TYR A 111 15.50 -3.21 13.00
CA TYR A 111 16.51 -4.27 13.15
C TYR A 111 16.52 -4.87 14.55
N LYS A 112 16.47 -4.03 15.60
CA LYS A 112 16.37 -4.50 16.99
C LYS A 112 15.10 -5.31 17.22
N ALA A 113 13.96 -4.79 16.79
CA ALA A 113 12.68 -5.49 16.89
C ALA A 113 12.67 -6.83 16.12
N TRP A 114 13.33 -6.91 14.97
CA TRP A 114 13.52 -8.18 14.25
C TRP A 114 14.39 -9.16 15.02
N ARG A 115 15.50 -8.69 15.59
CA ARG A 115 16.39 -9.51 16.44
C ARG A 115 15.67 -10.04 17.69
N ASP A 116 14.73 -9.27 18.22
CA ASP A 116 13.90 -9.62 19.37
C ASP A 116 12.65 -10.44 18.99
N ASP A 117 12.56 -10.91 17.73
CA ASP A 117 11.50 -11.78 17.20
C ASP A 117 10.10 -11.13 17.18
N CYS A 118 10.02 -9.79 17.24
CA CYS A 118 8.76 -9.02 17.26
C CYS A 118 7.95 -9.12 15.96
N PHE A 119 8.55 -9.58 14.87
CA PHE A 119 7.87 -9.77 13.58
C PHE A 119 7.37 -11.21 13.37
N ARG A 120 7.50 -12.08 14.38
CA ARG A 120 7.03 -13.46 14.31
C ARG A 120 5.51 -13.50 14.14
N THR A 121 5.05 -14.34 13.22
CA THR A 121 3.63 -14.49 12.88
C THR A 121 3.05 -15.85 13.28
N ALA A 122 3.88 -16.73 13.84
CA ALA A 122 3.48 -18.06 14.30
C ALA A 122 4.36 -18.51 15.49
N GLU A 123 3.78 -19.24 16.45
CA GLU A 123 4.52 -19.73 17.63
C GLU A 123 5.70 -20.65 17.27
N ARG A 124 5.58 -21.37 16.15
CA ARG A 124 6.57 -22.36 15.68
C ARG A 124 7.04 -22.04 14.27
N GLY A 125 8.25 -22.50 13.94
CA GLY A 125 8.87 -22.31 12.64
C GLY A 125 9.98 -21.26 12.66
N ARG A 126 10.54 -20.97 11.48
CA ARG A 126 11.53 -19.91 11.32
C ARG A 126 10.83 -18.56 11.29
N GLY A 127 11.39 -17.58 12.02
CA GLY A 127 10.97 -16.19 11.91
C GLY A 127 11.17 -15.64 10.49
N PRO A 128 10.50 -14.52 10.16
CA PRO A 128 10.67 -13.89 8.86
C PRO A 128 12.11 -13.41 8.66
N VAL A 129 12.60 -13.48 7.42
CA VAL A 129 13.96 -13.04 7.06
C VAL A 129 14.00 -11.51 6.96
N LEU A 130 15.05 -10.89 7.49
CA LEU A 130 15.34 -9.47 7.26
C LEU A 130 16.17 -9.29 5.99
N HIS A 131 15.78 -8.31 5.18
CA HIS A 131 16.44 -7.91 3.95
C HIS A 131 16.86 -6.45 4.06
N GLU A 132 18.14 -6.20 3.83
CA GLU A 132 18.73 -4.86 3.83
C GLU A 132 18.73 -4.26 2.43
N ASP A 133 18.15 -3.08 2.28
CA ASP A 133 18.04 -2.38 1.01
C ASP A 133 18.47 -0.93 1.19
N MET A 134 19.78 -0.77 1.39
CA MET A 134 20.45 0.49 1.69
C MET A 134 21.38 0.89 0.54
N THR A 135 21.50 2.20 0.30
CA THR A 135 22.48 2.77 -0.64
C THR A 135 23.15 3.96 0.02
N ILE A 136 24.46 3.90 0.15
CA ILE A 136 25.28 4.95 0.76
C ILE A 136 25.81 5.86 -0.35
N ALA A 137 25.47 7.15 -0.27
CA ALA A 137 25.94 8.18 -1.20
C ALA A 137 27.39 8.60 -0.88
N SER A 138 27.67 8.77 0.41
CA SER A 138 28.95 9.21 0.93
C SER A 138 29.03 8.94 2.43
N ILE A 139 30.21 9.18 3.01
CA ILE A 139 30.41 9.19 4.45
C ILE A 139 30.45 10.64 4.92
N GLY A 140 29.65 10.97 5.93
CA GLY A 140 29.59 12.28 6.56
C GLY A 140 30.87 12.61 7.32
N LYS A 141 31.03 13.89 7.69
CA LYS A 141 32.18 14.37 8.47
C LYS A 141 32.28 13.73 9.87
N ASP A 142 31.15 13.24 10.37
CA ASP A 142 31.02 12.51 11.64
C ASP A 142 31.28 11.00 11.50
N GLY A 143 31.68 10.54 10.30
CA GLY A 143 31.94 9.13 10.02
C GLY A 143 30.67 8.31 9.77
N LYS A 144 29.48 8.92 9.79
CA LYS A 144 28.23 8.20 9.56
C LYS A 144 27.89 8.11 8.07
N PRO A 145 27.28 7.01 7.60
CA PRO A 145 26.81 6.90 6.23
C PRO A 145 25.70 7.92 5.96
N ILE A 146 25.79 8.58 4.80
CA ILE A 146 24.71 9.39 4.24
C ILE A 146 24.02 8.55 3.17
N TYR A 147 22.75 8.24 3.39
CA TYR A 147 22.00 7.34 2.53
C TYR A 147 21.31 8.09 1.38
N THR A 148 21.28 7.47 0.19
CA THR A 148 20.31 7.77 -0.89
C THR A 148 19.14 6.81 -0.90
N LYS A 149 19.25 5.70 -0.16
CA LYS A 149 18.18 4.78 0.15
C LYS A 149 18.45 4.12 1.49
N GLU A 150 17.42 4.04 2.32
CA GLU A 150 17.52 3.47 3.66
C GLU A 150 16.23 2.69 3.94
N GLN A 151 16.29 1.36 3.87
CA GLN A 151 15.15 0.48 4.06
C GLN A 151 15.55 -0.88 4.62
N TYR A 152 14.75 -1.38 5.56
CA TYR A 152 14.66 -2.80 5.90
C TYR A 152 13.33 -3.38 5.45
N SER A 153 13.39 -4.61 4.93
CA SER A 153 12.18 -5.38 4.61
C SER A 153 12.20 -6.69 5.36
N ILE A 154 11.06 -7.10 5.94
CA ILE A 154 10.99 -8.30 6.77
C ILE A 154 9.92 -9.23 6.22
N GLY A 155 10.33 -10.47 5.92
CA GLY A 155 9.53 -11.47 5.21
C GLY A 155 9.71 -11.39 3.69
N SER A 156 8.79 -12.03 2.95
CA SER A 156 8.86 -12.14 1.49
C SER A 156 7.72 -11.38 0.82
N ARG A 157 7.97 -10.79 -0.34
CA ARG A 157 6.88 -10.23 -1.17
C ARG A 157 5.87 -11.27 -1.62
N THR A 158 6.11 -12.57 -1.46
CA THR A 158 5.14 -13.63 -1.75
C THR A 158 4.38 -14.11 -0.51
N SER A 159 4.84 -13.80 0.71
CA SER A 159 4.16 -14.21 1.95
C SER A 159 2.87 -13.43 2.20
N ARG A 160 2.06 -13.92 3.14
CA ARG A 160 0.81 -13.25 3.58
C ARG A 160 1.06 -11.91 4.26
N ILE A 161 2.19 -11.77 4.94
CA ILE A 161 2.60 -10.58 5.69
C ILE A 161 4.00 -10.22 5.21
N TYR A 162 4.22 -8.95 4.85
CA TYR A 162 5.50 -8.43 4.42
C TYR A 162 5.66 -6.99 4.90
N TRP A 163 6.72 -6.72 5.65
CA TRP A 163 6.98 -5.41 6.24
C TRP A 163 8.03 -4.65 5.45
N ARG A 164 7.90 -3.32 5.42
CA ARG A 164 8.93 -2.37 4.97
C ARG A 164 9.03 -1.23 5.96
N ILE A 165 10.22 -0.99 6.47
CA ILE A 165 10.55 0.15 7.31
C ILE A 165 11.60 0.95 6.57
N TYR A 166 11.32 2.22 6.27
CA TYR A 166 12.19 3.01 5.42
C TYR A 166 12.13 4.51 5.71
N ASN A 167 13.18 5.21 5.31
CA ASN A 167 13.25 6.66 5.38
C ASN A 167 12.38 7.28 4.28
N LYS A 168 11.18 7.72 4.67
CA LYS A 168 10.18 8.27 3.76
C LYS A 168 10.53 9.68 3.29
N ALA A 169 11.15 10.50 4.15
CA ALA A 169 11.69 11.79 3.72
C ALA A 169 12.71 11.62 2.60
N LEU A 170 13.60 10.64 2.71
CA LEU A 170 14.59 10.34 1.68
C LEU A 170 13.94 9.85 0.38
N GLU A 171 12.98 8.93 0.47
CA GLU A 171 12.24 8.42 -0.70
C GLU A 171 11.45 9.52 -1.43
N GLN A 172 10.89 10.48 -0.68
CA GLN A 172 10.18 11.65 -1.24
C GLN A 172 11.12 12.80 -1.67
N LYS A 173 12.45 12.63 -1.56
CA LYS A 173 13.46 13.67 -1.85
C LYS A 173 13.31 14.93 -1.00
N LEU A 174 12.89 14.75 0.25
CA LEU A 174 12.70 15.79 1.27
C LEU A 174 13.75 15.74 2.37
N ALA A 175 14.69 14.81 2.35
CA ALA A 175 15.72 14.66 3.39
C ALA A 175 16.59 15.92 3.57
N ASN A 176 16.75 16.74 2.51
CA ASN A 176 17.47 18.01 2.58
C ASN A 176 16.73 19.11 3.34
N THR A 177 15.44 18.92 3.68
CA THR A 177 14.65 19.88 4.46
C THR A 177 14.89 19.74 5.97
N GLY A 178 15.60 18.70 6.41
CA GLY A 178 15.76 18.36 7.83
C GLY A 178 14.55 17.65 8.43
N LEU A 179 13.52 17.35 7.63
CA LEU A 179 12.36 16.57 8.05
C LEU A 179 12.78 15.14 8.40
N VAL A 180 12.56 14.76 9.66
CA VAL A 180 12.57 13.35 10.08
C VAL A 180 11.25 12.74 9.65
N TRP A 181 11.32 11.67 8.86
CA TRP A 181 10.14 10.93 8.43
C TRP A 181 10.52 9.52 8.06
N TYR A 182 10.27 8.60 8.98
CA TYR A 182 10.33 7.16 8.73
C TYR A 182 8.92 6.62 8.54
N ARG A 183 8.79 5.57 7.77
CA ARG A 183 7.52 4.88 7.58
C ARG A 183 7.66 3.39 7.79
N SER A 184 6.79 2.85 8.61
CA SER A 184 6.55 1.41 8.74
C SER A 184 5.31 1.04 7.94
N GLU A 185 5.46 0.20 6.92
CA GLU A 185 4.35 -0.33 6.12
C GLU A 185 4.28 -1.85 6.25
N VAL A 186 3.07 -2.39 6.35
CA VAL A 186 2.80 -3.83 6.28
C VAL A 186 1.85 -4.15 5.15
N GLU A 187 2.33 -4.94 4.19
CA GLU A 187 1.53 -5.55 3.12
C GLU A 187 0.90 -6.84 3.65
N LEU A 188 -0.44 -6.86 3.72
CA LEU A 188 -1.25 -7.98 4.18
C LEU A 188 -2.02 -8.56 2.99
N LYS A 189 -1.94 -9.87 2.76
CA LYS A 189 -2.61 -10.55 1.64
C LYS A 189 -3.69 -11.50 2.09
N LYS A 190 -4.77 -11.56 1.31
CA LYS A 190 -5.97 -12.34 1.63
C LYS A 190 -6.42 -12.05 3.06
N TRP A 191 -6.58 -10.75 3.33
CA TRP A 191 -6.89 -10.24 4.67
C TRP A 191 -8.36 -9.90 4.80
N ASN A 192 -8.93 -10.07 5.99
CA ASN A 192 -10.35 -9.76 6.21
C ASN A 192 -10.59 -8.25 5.98
N VAL A 193 -11.69 -7.93 5.30
CA VAL A 193 -12.14 -6.56 5.05
C VAL A 193 -12.36 -5.76 6.34
N ASP A 194 -12.60 -6.43 7.47
CA ASP A 194 -12.77 -5.85 8.81
C ASP A 194 -11.57 -5.00 9.27
N VAL A 195 -10.41 -5.13 8.63
CA VAL A 195 -9.28 -4.21 8.81
C VAL A 195 -9.67 -2.74 8.62
N LEU A 196 -10.70 -2.45 7.81
CA LEU A 196 -11.21 -1.10 7.59
C LEU A 196 -12.05 -0.54 8.75
N LEU A 197 -12.44 -1.37 9.73
CA LEU A 197 -13.19 -0.93 10.90
C LEU A 197 -12.28 -0.26 11.94
N ASN A 198 -11.02 -0.68 12.00
CA ASN A 198 -9.99 -0.10 12.87
C ASN A 198 -8.60 -0.23 12.22
N PRO A 199 -8.35 0.55 11.15
CA PRO A 199 -7.14 0.45 10.33
C PRO A 199 -5.89 1.01 11.00
#